data_AF-A0A948SXH6-F1
#
_entry.id   AF-A0A948SXH6-F1
#
_cell.length_a   1.000
_cell.length_b   1.000
_cell.length_c   1.000
_cell.angle_alpha   90.00
_cell.angle_beta   90.00
_cell.angle_gamma   90.00
#
_symmetry.space_group_name_H-M   'P 1'
#
loop_
_entity.id
_entity.type
_entity.pdbx_description
1 polymer ?
#
loop_
_entity_poly.entity_id
_entity_poly.type
_entity_poly.pdbx_seq_one_letter_code
_entity_poly.pdbx_strand_id
1 'polypeptide(L)'
;MLRAFKDRLKELAADPEDAFRFSIRKRVGKRATQLLEKRLRKVIMMMPGLVSRSYRHWQGEEASPAIKRLGGFLLTYLYHPKDFLPEEDYAFFGYLDDAYLVLIVYESVLQDLRRNGAELDAWDTDFLEKVSAVEEKRAPSDSRGVRKNRGDAESNCPE
;
A
#
# COMPACT_ATOMS: atom_id res chain seq x y z
N MET A 1 12.98 -18.33 6.48
CA MET A 1 13.12 -16.88 6.22
C MET A 1 11.97 -16.07 6.85
N LEU A 2 10.73 -16.13 6.35
CA LEU A 2 9.64 -15.25 6.84
C LEU A 2 9.32 -15.33 8.35
N ARG A 3 9.50 -16.51 8.97
CA ARG A 3 9.35 -16.66 10.43
C ARG A 3 10.41 -15.86 11.20
N ALA A 4 11.68 -16.02 10.84
CA ALA A 4 12.78 -15.26 11.43
C ALA A 4 12.58 -13.75 11.20
N PHE A 5 12.13 -13.36 10.01
CA PHE A 5 11.82 -11.97 9.71
C PHE A 5 10.70 -11.42 10.61
N LYS A 6 9.61 -12.18 10.77
CA LYS A 6 8.52 -11.82 11.68
C LYS A 6 8.98 -11.67 13.12
N ASP A 7 9.87 -12.55 13.58
CA ASP A 7 10.38 -12.51 14.95
C ASP A 7 11.32 -11.30 15.14
N ARG A 8 12.19 -11.00 14.16
CA ARG A 8 12.98 -9.77 14.13
C ARG A 8 12.13 -8.50 14.21
N LEU A 9 11.05 -8.42 13.42
CA LEU A 9 10.13 -7.27 13.47
C LEU A 9 9.46 -7.12 14.85
N LYS A 10 9.14 -8.23 15.54
CA LYS A 10 8.59 -8.15 16.90
C LYS A 10 9.63 -7.63 17.90
N GLU A 11 10.87 -8.06 17.78
CA GLU A 11 11.97 -7.59 18.63
C GLU A 11 12.16 -6.07 18.47
N LEU A 12 12.26 -5.61 17.22
CA LEU A 12 12.39 -4.19 16.89
C LEU A 12 11.17 -3.36 17.34
N ALA A 13 9.96 -3.91 17.21
CA ALA A 13 8.75 -3.22 17.65
C ALA A 13 8.59 -3.14 19.18
N ALA A 14 9.30 -4.00 19.92
CA ALA A 14 9.30 -4.03 21.38
C ALA A 14 10.42 -3.18 22.00
N ASP A 15 11.36 -2.67 21.17
CA ASP A 15 12.47 -1.84 21.64
C ASP A 15 11.94 -0.52 22.27
N PRO A 16 12.19 -0.29 23.57
CA PRO A 16 11.76 0.93 24.25
C PRO A 16 12.48 2.19 23.74
N GLU A 17 13.66 2.04 23.14
CA GLU A 17 14.47 3.13 22.58
C GLU A 17 14.17 3.40 21.09
N ASP A 18 13.16 2.72 20.53
CA ASP A 18 12.79 2.86 19.12
C ASP A 18 12.38 4.31 18.78
N ALA A 19 13.18 4.93 17.91
CA ALA A 19 12.96 6.28 17.40
C ALA A 19 11.72 6.42 16.49
N PHE A 20 10.97 5.35 16.23
CA PHE A 20 9.79 5.35 15.35
C PHE A 20 8.81 6.50 15.65
N ARG A 21 8.43 6.68 16.91
CA ARG A 21 7.49 7.75 17.30
C ARG A 21 8.07 9.14 17.00
N PHE A 22 9.37 9.32 17.22
CA PHE A 22 10.07 10.56 16.90
C PHE A 22 10.10 10.81 15.38
N SER A 23 10.42 9.78 14.60
CA SER A 23 10.41 9.81 13.12
C SER A 23 9.05 10.16 12.53
N ILE A 24 7.96 9.63 13.11
CA ILE A 24 6.59 10.01 12.74
C ILE A 24 6.31 11.45 13.13
N ARG A 25 6.57 11.82 14.38
CA ARG A 25 6.26 13.16 14.91
C ARG A 25 6.94 14.27 14.09
N LYS A 26 8.19 14.06 13.65
CA LYS A 26 8.94 15.00 12.81
C LYS A 26 8.23 15.30 11.48
N ARG A 27 7.46 14.34 10.94
CA ARG A 27 6.81 14.44 9.62
C ARG A 27 5.36 14.92 9.71
N VAL A 28 4.60 14.49 10.71
CA VAL A 28 3.14 14.70 10.78
C VAL A 28 2.68 15.56 11.95
N GLY A 29 3.62 15.96 12.81
CA GLY A 29 3.35 16.75 14.01
C GLY A 29 2.66 15.97 15.14
N LYS A 30 2.61 16.59 16.33
CA LYS A 30 2.19 15.93 17.59
C LYS A 30 0.77 15.38 17.54
N ARG A 31 -0.17 16.11 16.92
CA ARG A 31 -1.61 15.76 16.93
C ARG A 31 -1.90 14.43 16.23
N ALA A 32 -1.31 14.19 15.07
CA ALA A 32 -1.54 12.97 14.29
C ALA A 32 -0.61 11.81 14.68
N THR A 33 0.47 12.09 15.44
CA THR A 33 1.53 11.12 15.75
C THR A 33 0.97 9.82 16.33
N GLN A 34 0.17 9.89 17.40
CA GLN A 34 -0.28 8.70 18.12
C GLN A 34 -1.12 7.76 17.25
N LEU A 35 -2.02 8.33 16.45
CA LEU A 35 -2.88 7.54 15.56
C LEU A 35 -2.07 6.92 14.42
N LEU A 36 -1.21 7.70 13.78
CA LEU A 36 -0.40 7.24 12.65
C LEU A 36 0.66 6.25 13.08
N GLU A 37 1.30 6.47 14.22
CA GLU A 37 2.26 5.52 14.81
C GLU A 37 1.64 4.13 14.90
N LYS A 38 0.49 4.01 15.57
CA LYS A 38 -0.20 2.71 15.74
C LYS A 38 -0.53 2.06 14.40
N ARG A 39 -0.98 2.84 13.42
CA ARG A 39 -1.37 2.32 12.09
C ARG A 39 -0.16 1.87 11.28
N LEU A 40 0.90 2.68 11.24
CA LEU A 40 2.10 2.38 10.47
C LEU A 40 2.89 1.21 11.07
N ARG A 41 2.97 1.11 12.40
CA ARG A 41 3.53 -0.08 13.05
C ARG A 41 2.76 -1.34 12.64
N LYS A 42 1.43 -1.28 12.62
CA LYS A 42 0.60 -2.41 12.16
C LYS A 42 0.89 -2.77 10.71
N VAL A 43 1.07 -1.79 9.82
CA VAL A 43 1.44 -2.02 8.41
C VAL A 43 2.74 -2.80 8.29
N ILE A 44 3.80 -2.35 8.96
CA ILE A 44 5.10 -3.04 8.96
C ILE A 44 4.96 -4.46 9.51
N MET A 45 4.24 -4.64 10.62
CA MET A 45 4.02 -5.96 11.22
C MET A 45 3.20 -6.93 10.36
N MET A 46 2.37 -6.43 9.43
CA MET A 46 1.60 -7.27 8.51
C MET A 46 2.47 -7.84 7.38
N MET A 47 3.60 -7.20 7.07
CA MET A 47 4.42 -7.51 5.91
C MET A 47 4.78 -9.00 5.75
N PRO A 48 5.29 -9.74 6.76
CA PRO A 48 5.63 -11.15 6.58
C PRO A 48 4.41 -12.01 6.24
N GLY A 49 3.24 -11.64 6.78
CA GLY A 49 1.97 -12.30 6.49
C GLY A 49 1.52 -12.05 5.06
N LEU A 50 1.61 -10.80 4.60
CA LEU A 50 1.30 -10.42 3.23
C LEU A 50 2.19 -11.17 2.25
N VAL A 51 3.51 -11.17 2.44
CA VAL A 51 4.45 -11.90 1.57
C VAL A 51 4.12 -13.39 1.50
N SER A 52 3.80 -14.01 2.64
CA SER A 52 3.41 -15.42 2.67
C SER A 52 2.11 -15.69 1.90
N ARG A 53 1.14 -14.78 1.96
CA ARG A 53 -0.12 -14.90 1.24
C ARG A 53 0.08 -14.67 -0.25
N SER A 54 0.84 -13.64 -0.64
CA SER A 54 1.22 -13.42 -2.04
C SER A 54 1.87 -14.66 -2.64
N TYR A 55 2.83 -15.27 -1.92
CA TYR A 55 3.51 -16.47 -2.40
C TYR A 55 2.54 -17.63 -2.65
N ARG A 56 1.56 -17.84 -1.76
CA ARG A 56 0.53 -18.87 -1.95
C ARG A 56 -0.25 -18.62 -3.24
N HIS A 57 -0.66 -17.38 -3.47
CA HIS A 57 -1.41 -16.96 -4.66
C HIS A 57 -0.60 -17.11 -5.95
N TRP A 58 0.69 -16.81 -5.94
CA TRP A 58 1.55 -16.97 -7.12
C TRP A 58 1.79 -18.41 -7.55
N GLN A 59 1.66 -19.36 -6.63
CA GLN A 59 1.78 -20.78 -6.96
C GLN A 59 0.50 -21.34 -7.60
N GLY A 60 -0.62 -20.60 -7.52
CA GLY A 60 -1.88 -20.97 -8.16
C GLY A 60 -1.81 -20.94 -9.69
N GLU A 61 -2.76 -21.64 -10.31
CA GLU A 61 -2.92 -21.67 -11.77
C GLU A 61 -3.55 -20.36 -12.29
N GLU A 62 -4.32 -19.70 -11.43
CA GLU A 62 -5.06 -18.47 -11.70
C GLU A 62 -4.17 -17.23 -11.73
N ALA A 63 -2.94 -17.31 -11.20
CA ALA A 63 -2.00 -16.20 -11.23
C ALA A 63 -1.36 -16.05 -12.62
N SER A 64 -1.41 -14.83 -13.17
CA SER A 64 -0.79 -14.57 -14.46
C SER A 64 0.74 -14.69 -14.41
N PRO A 65 1.43 -14.98 -15.54
CA PRO A 65 2.89 -14.98 -15.59
C PRO A 65 3.51 -13.64 -15.15
N ALA A 66 2.82 -12.52 -15.37
CA ALA A 66 3.26 -11.20 -14.92
C ALA A 66 3.31 -11.11 -13.40
N ILE A 67 2.28 -11.60 -12.72
CA ILE A 67 2.22 -11.64 -11.25
C ILE A 67 3.26 -12.60 -10.66
N LYS A 68 3.47 -13.77 -11.27
CA LYS A 68 4.52 -14.70 -10.84
C LYS A 68 5.91 -14.05 -10.90
N ARG A 69 6.20 -13.29 -11.97
CA ARG A 69 7.45 -12.51 -12.09
C ARG A 69 7.54 -11.40 -11.05
N LEU A 70 6.46 -10.64 -10.82
CA LEU A 70 6.42 -9.60 -9.80
C LEU A 70 6.74 -10.17 -8.41
N GLY A 71 6.22 -11.37 -8.12
CA GLY A 71 6.52 -12.05 -6.87
C GLY A 71 7.98 -12.46 -6.71
N GLY A 72 8.60 -12.96 -7.79
CA GLY A 72 10.05 -13.21 -7.84
C GLY A 72 10.86 -11.95 -7.57
N PHE A 73 10.49 -10.81 -8.16
CA PHE A 73 11.14 -9.52 -7.89
C PHE A 73 10.97 -9.08 -6.45
N LEU A 74 9.77 -9.21 -5.87
CA LEU A 74 9.54 -8.86 -4.46
C LEU A 74 10.41 -9.70 -3.51
N LEU A 75 10.49 -11.02 -3.73
CA LEU A 75 11.33 -11.88 -2.89
C LEU A 75 12.81 -11.56 -3.02
N THR A 76 13.26 -11.24 -4.24
CA THR A 76 14.65 -10.82 -4.50
C THR A 76 14.94 -9.51 -3.78
N TYR A 77 14.02 -8.54 -3.86
CA TYR A 77 14.14 -7.27 -3.16
C TYR A 77 14.20 -7.48 -1.64
N LEU A 78 13.29 -8.25 -1.05
CA LEU A 78 13.30 -8.49 0.41
C LEU A 78 14.53 -9.27 0.91
N TYR A 79 15.21 -10.00 0.02
CA TYR A 79 16.45 -10.71 0.36
C TYR A 79 17.70 -9.84 0.21
N HIS A 80 17.65 -8.86 -0.69
CA HIS A 80 18.69 -7.89 -0.95
C HIS A 80 18.08 -6.48 -1.06
N PRO A 81 17.59 -5.94 0.06
CA PRO A 81 16.85 -4.70 0.00
C PRO A 81 17.80 -3.58 -0.42
N LYS A 82 17.36 -2.80 -1.40
CA LYS A 82 17.96 -1.49 -1.66
C LYS A 82 17.18 -0.52 -0.79
N ASP A 83 17.71 -0.29 0.40
CA ASP A 83 17.01 0.48 1.42
C ASP A 83 16.89 1.95 0.98
N PHE A 84 15.66 2.45 0.85
CA PHE A 84 15.45 3.90 0.83
C PHE A 84 15.52 4.45 2.26
N LEU A 85 15.21 3.63 3.26
CA LEU A 85 15.33 3.91 4.68
C LEU A 85 16.18 2.81 5.36
N PRO A 86 17.51 2.95 5.41
CA PRO A 86 18.39 1.91 5.97
C PRO A 86 18.02 1.55 7.41
N GLU A 87 17.95 0.24 7.72
CA GLU A 87 17.62 -0.25 9.07
C GLU A 87 18.62 0.30 10.10
N GLU A 88 19.89 0.46 9.73
CA GLU A 88 20.94 0.94 10.64
C GLU A 88 20.66 2.36 11.15
N ASP A 89 20.03 3.20 10.32
CA ASP A 89 19.76 4.60 10.65
C ASP A 89 18.35 4.81 11.21
N TYR A 90 17.41 3.92 10.88
CA TYR A 90 15.98 4.13 11.13
C TYR A 90 15.29 3.00 11.91
N ALA A 91 16.00 1.93 12.25
CA ALA A 91 15.50 0.77 13.00
C ALA A 91 14.14 0.28 12.46
N PHE A 92 13.12 0.18 13.32
CA PHE A 92 11.78 -0.26 12.93
C PHE A 92 11.11 0.67 11.90
N PHE A 93 11.48 1.96 11.86
CA PHE A 93 10.97 2.90 10.85
C PHE A 93 11.57 2.65 9.47
N GLY A 94 12.74 2.00 9.39
CA GLY A 94 13.41 1.60 8.16
C GLY A 94 12.47 0.82 7.25
N TYR A 95 11.80 -0.20 7.79
CA TYR A 95 10.90 -1.10 7.08
C TYR A 95 9.60 -0.50 6.52
N LEU A 96 9.39 0.83 6.61
CA LEU A 96 8.14 1.43 6.18
C LEU A 96 7.98 1.44 4.65
N ASP A 97 9.07 1.66 3.92
CA ASP A 97 9.11 1.61 2.45
C ASP A 97 8.88 0.17 1.95
N ASP A 98 9.55 -0.81 2.56
CA ASP A 98 9.36 -2.23 2.28
C ASP A 98 7.90 -2.66 2.48
N ALA A 99 7.31 -2.28 3.62
CA ALA A 99 5.94 -2.62 3.94
C ALA A 99 4.95 -1.99 2.96
N TYR A 100 5.24 -0.77 2.50
CA TYR A 100 4.45 -0.10 1.46
C TYR A 100 4.56 -0.83 0.12
N LEU A 101 5.77 -1.23 -0.30
CA LEU A 101 5.97 -2.00 -1.52
C LEU A 101 5.23 -3.34 -1.47
N VAL A 102 5.33 -4.06 -0.34
CA VAL A 102 4.64 -5.34 -0.13
C VAL A 102 3.12 -5.17 -0.23
N LEU A 103 2.56 -4.09 0.32
CA LEU A 103 1.13 -3.78 0.19
C LEU A 103 0.71 -3.60 -1.27
N ILE A 104 1.47 -2.81 -2.05
CA ILE A 104 1.17 -2.57 -3.48
C ILE A 104 1.24 -3.87 -4.27
N VAL A 105 2.28 -4.67 -4.05
CA VAL A 105 2.43 -5.95 -4.74
C VAL A 105 1.27 -6.86 -4.37
N TYR A 106 0.90 -6.92 -3.08
CA TYR A 106 -0.20 -7.75 -2.64
C TYR A 106 -1.55 -7.34 -3.25
N GLU A 107 -1.84 -6.05 -3.28
CA GLU A 107 -3.01 -5.53 -3.97
C GLU A 107 -3.03 -5.95 -5.44
N SER A 108 -1.90 -5.77 -6.14
CA SER A 108 -1.77 -6.14 -7.56
C SER A 108 -2.06 -7.62 -7.80
N VAL A 109 -1.62 -8.48 -6.87
CA VAL A 109 -1.88 -9.92 -6.90
C VAL A 109 -3.37 -10.20 -6.78
N LEU A 110 -4.04 -9.63 -5.78
CA LEU A 110 -5.47 -9.86 -5.57
C LEU A 110 -6.32 -9.31 -6.72
N GLN A 111 -5.92 -8.17 -7.30
CA GLN A 111 -6.59 -7.61 -8.47
C GLN A 111 -6.45 -8.52 -9.70
N ASP A 112 -5.27 -9.10 -9.95
CA ASP A 112 -5.04 -10.05 -11.05
C ASP A 112 -5.85 -11.34 -10.85
N LEU A 113 -5.80 -11.93 -9.66
CA LEU A 113 -6.59 -13.11 -9.31
C LEU A 113 -8.09 -12.87 -9.55
N ARG A 114 -8.62 -11.73 -9.09
CA ARG A 114 -10.03 -11.37 -9.31
C ARG A 114 -10.35 -11.20 -10.79
N ARG A 115 -9.45 -10.62 -11.59
CA ARG A 115 -9.64 -10.49 -13.05
C ARG A 115 -9.63 -11.85 -13.76
N ASN A 116 -8.87 -12.81 -13.24
CA ASN A 116 -8.78 -14.16 -13.78
C ASN A 116 -9.87 -15.09 -13.23
N GLY A 117 -10.82 -14.58 -12.44
CA GLY A 117 -11.96 -15.33 -11.94
C GLY A 117 -11.66 -16.21 -10.72
N ALA A 118 -10.53 -16.00 -10.04
CA ALA A 118 -10.21 -16.73 -8.82
C ALA A 118 -11.12 -16.30 -7.67
N GLU A 119 -11.56 -17.27 -6.86
CA GLU A 119 -12.24 -16.99 -5.60
C GLU A 119 -11.23 -16.51 -4.55
N LEU A 120 -11.48 -15.34 -3.99
CA LEU A 120 -10.66 -14.78 -2.90
C LEU A 120 -11.27 -15.19 -1.56
N ASP A 121 -10.41 -15.46 -0.57
CA ASP A 121 -10.91 -15.70 0.78
C ASP A 121 -11.45 -14.41 1.43
N ALA A 122 -12.15 -14.57 2.55
CA ALA A 122 -12.80 -13.45 3.23
C ALA A 122 -11.82 -12.35 3.66
N TRP A 123 -10.58 -12.71 4.01
CA TRP A 123 -9.58 -11.74 4.43
C TRP A 123 -9.02 -10.94 3.24
N ASP A 124 -8.82 -11.61 2.10
CA ASP A 124 -8.38 -10.99 0.85
C ASP A 124 -9.42 -10.04 0.28
N THR A 125 -10.68 -10.45 0.35
CA THR A 125 -11.82 -9.62 -0.03
C THR A 125 -11.89 -8.36 0.83
N ASP A 126 -11.88 -8.52 2.16
CA ASP A 126 -11.89 -7.39 3.11
C ASP A 126 -10.67 -6.46 2.93
N PHE A 127 -9.50 -7.02 2.61
CA PHE A 127 -8.31 -6.22 2.31
C PHE A 127 -8.52 -5.34 1.07
N LEU A 128 -8.94 -5.93 -0.05
CA LEU A 128 -9.17 -5.19 -1.30
C LEU A 128 -10.23 -4.10 -1.14
N GLU A 129 -11.35 -4.39 -0.49
CA GLU A 129 -12.41 -3.42 -0.26
C GLU A 129 -11.92 -2.21 0.55
N LYS A 130 -11.09 -2.45 1.58
CA LYS A 130 -10.51 -1.38 2.39
C LYS A 130 -9.53 -0.52 1.61
N VAL A 131 -8.77 -1.10 0.69
CA VAL A 131 -7.85 -0.35 -0.17
C VAL A 131 -8.63 0.49 -1.18
N SER A 132 -9.58 -0.10 -1.90
CA SER A 132 -10.41 0.61 -2.88
C SER A 132 -11.23 1.75 -2.24
N ALA A 133 -11.77 1.55 -1.04
CA ALA A 133 -12.48 2.60 -0.31
C ALA A 133 -11.60 3.81 0.09
N VAL A 134 -10.27 3.63 0.15
CA VAL A 134 -9.32 4.73 0.36
C VAL A 134 -9.04 5.45 -0.96
N GLU A 135 -8.97 4.74 -2.07
CA GLU A 135 -8.76 5.32 -3.41
C GLU A 135 -9.96 6.16 -3.86
N GLU A 136 -11.19 5.67 -3.66
CA GLU A 136 -12.42 6.40 -3.98
C GLU A 136 -12.57 7.69 -3.17
N LYS A 137 -12.10 7.71 -1.92
CA LYS A 137 -12.07 8.91 -1.08
C LYS A 137 -10.98 9.91 -1.49
N ARG A 138 -9.98 9.46 -2.26
CA ARG A 138 -8.89 10.32 -2.79
C ARG A 138 -9.23 10.93 -4.14
N ALA A 139 -10.12 10.31 -4.92
CA ALA A 139 -10.62 10.90 -6.15
C ALA A 139 -11.46 12.15 -5.80
N PRO A 140 -11.01 13.38 -6.14
CA PRO A 140 -11.88 14.54 -6.05
C PRO A 140 -13.04 14.33 -7.01
N SER A 141 -14.24 14.66 -6.56
CA SER A 141 -15.39 14.93 -7.42
C SER A 141 -15.04 16.02 -8.42
N ASP A 142 -14.38 15.66 -9.52
CA ASP A 142 -14.17 16.55 -10.67
C ASP A 142 -15.44 16.52 -11.52
N SER A 143 -16.50 17.07 -10.94
CA SER A 143 -17.75 17.36 -11.61
C SER A 143 -18.28 18.69 -11.05
N ARG A 144 -17.51 19.76 -11.24
CA ARG A 144 -18.01 21.13 -11.15
C ARG A 144 -17.47 21.99 -12.29
N GLY A 145 -18.33 22.17 -13.30
CA GLY A 145 -18.56 23.51 -13.82
C GLY A 145 -18.00 23.84 -15.19
N VAL A 146 -18.36 23.10 -16.25
CA VAL A 146 -18.50 23.75 -17.57
C VAL A 146 -19.82 24.53 -17.54
N ARG A 147 -19.78 25.77 -17.04
CA ARG A 147 -20.83 26.76 -17.31
C ARG A 147 -20.83 27.02 -18.81
N LYS A 148 -21.76 26.38 -19.51
CA LYS A 148 -22.12 26.74 -20.89
C LYS A 148 -22.81 28.10 -20.83
N ASN A 149 -22.04 29.18 -20.92
CA ASN A 149 -22.60 30.52 -21.10
C ASN A 149 -23.29 30.56 -22.46
N ARG A 150 -24.62 30.41 -22.41
CA ARG A 150 -25.56 30.89 -23.40
C ARG A 150 -25.44 32.42 -23.39
N GLY A 151 -24.86 32.98 -24.44
CA GLY A 151 -24.91 34.39 -24.75
C GLY A 151 -25.52 34.50 -26.13
N ASP A 152 -26.84 34.65 -26.15
CA ASP A 152 -27.61 35.00 -27.34
C ASP A 152 -27.14 36.37 -27.85
N ALA A 153 -26.83 36.44 -29.14
CA ALA A 153 -26.67 37.69 -29.88
C ALA A 153 -27.24 37.49 -31.29
N GLU A 154 -28.55 37.31 -31.37
CA GLU A 154 -29.31 37.78 -32.52
C GLU A 154 -29.40 39.31 -32.43
N SER A 155 -28.75 40.02 -33.35
CA SER A 155 -29.32 41.26 -33.92
C SER A 155 -28.45 41.78 -35.07
N ASN A 156 -29.08 41.95 -36.22
CA ASN A 156 -28.86 42.96 -37.24
C ASN A 156 -27.50 43.03 -37.97
N CYS A 157 -27.53 42.80 -39.29
CA CYS A 157 -27.48 43.93 -40.23
C CYS A 157 -27.99 43.53 -41.64
N PRO A 158 -28.44 44.52 -42.43
CA PRO A 158 -29.43 44.33 -43.50
C PRO A 158 -28.86 44.44 -44.93
N GLU A 159 -29.71 43.98 -45.87
CA GLU A 159 -29.78 44.18 -47.33
C GLU A 159 -28.55 43.90 -48.22
#